data_AF-A0A3D1J6L6-F1
#
_entry.id   AF-A0A3D1J6L6-F1
#
_cell.length_a   1.000
_cell.length_b   1.000
_cell.length_c   1.000
_cell.angle_alpha   90.00
_cell.angle_beta   90.00
_cell.angle_gamma   90.00
#
_symmetry.space_group_name_H-M   'P 1'
#
loop_
_entity.id
_entity.type
_entity.pdbx_description
1 polymer ?
#
loop_
_entity_poly.entity_id
_entity_poly.type
_entity_poly.pdbx_seq_one_letter_code
_entity_poly.pdbx_strand_id
1 'polypeptide(L)'
;MKTIHDYLDSLFLNVPITPETRKAKEDLSAIMEDHYHELISQGKSEHEAIGAVISEFGSVDELLQALDISSEASQEDEDWTDALSEEESFDYWQTVRYFE
;
A
#
# COMPACT_ATOMS: atom_id res chain seq x y z
N MET A 1 2.22 -18.04 3.45
CA MET A 1 2.63 -17.14 4.57
C MET A 1 3.28 -15.82 4.12
N LYS A 2 4.23 -15.81 3.17
CA LYS A 2 4.93 -14.59 2.74
C LYS A 2 3.97 -13.43 2.40
N THR A 3 2.83 -13.72 1.76
CA THR A 3 1.83 -12.73 1.37
C THR A 3 1.20 -11.97 2.54
N ILE A 4 1.00 -12.62 3.70
CA ILE A 4 0.45 -11.96 4.89
C ILE A 4 1.48 -10.99 5.46
N HIS A 5 2.75 -11.39 5.47
CA HIS A 5 3.86 -10.55 5.93
C HIS A 5 4.08 -9.36 4.98
N ASP A 6 4.07 -9.60 3.67
CA ASP A 6 4.20 -8.54 2.66
C ASP A 6 3.06 -7.50 2.78
N TYR A 7 1.84 -7.95 3.09
CA TYR A 7 0.69 -7.06 3.35
C TYR A 7 0.90 -6.24 4.63
N LEU A 8 1.31 -6.87 5.73
CA LEU A 8 1.65 -6.15 6.97
C LEU A 8 2.80 -5.17 6.77
N ASP A 9 3.82 -5.52 6.00
CA ASP A 9 4.90 -4.61 5.65
C ASP A 9 4.37 -3.39 4.89
N SER A 10 3.41 -3.58 3.98
CA SER A 10 2.73 -2.48 3.30
C SER A 10 1.91 -1.60 4.26
N LEU A 11 1.28 -2.16 5.29
CA LEU A 11 0.56 -1.37 6.32
C LEU A 11 1.53 -0.46 7.08
N PHE A 12 2.65 -1.02 7.52
CA PHE A 12 3.59 -0.32 8.38
C PHE A 12 4.63 0.52 7.62
N LEU A 13 4.55 0.58 6.28
CA LEU A 13 5.52 1.28 5.44
C LEU A 13 5.64 2.78 5.79
N ASN A 14 4.50 3.43 6.03
CA ASN A 14 4.41 4.85 6.38
C ASN A 14 4.28 5.09 7.89
N VAL A 15 4.40 4.04 8.70
CA VAL A 15 4.25 4.11 10.15
C VAL A 15 5.62 4.26 10.80
N PRO A 16 5.84 5.25 11.69
CA PRO A 16 7.11 5.37 12.40
C PRO A 16 7.38 4.10 13.20
N ILE A 17 8.59 3.57 13.06
CA ILE A 17 9.04 2.37 13.77
C ILE A 17 9.34 2.75 15.22
N THR A 18 8.36 2.59 16.10
CA THR A 18 8.47 2.72 17.55
C THR A 18 8.34 1.36 18.23
N PRO A 19 8.70 1.22 19.51
CA PRO A 19 8.43 0.00 20.26
C PRO A 19 6.94 -0.38 20.26
N GLU A 20 6.04 0.59 20.32
CA GLU A 20 4.59 0.32 20.29
C GLU A 20 4.13 -0.20 18.92
N THR A 21 4.52 0.45 17.82
CA THR A 21 4.08 0.05 16.47
C THR A 21 4.66 -1.29 16.06
N ARG A 22 5.90 -1.60 16.44
CA ARG A 22 6.48 -2.93 16.25
C ARG A 22 5.70 -4.01 17.01
N LYS A 23 5.33 -3.73 18.26
CA LYS A 23 4.52 -4.67 19.04
C LYS A 23 3.14 -4.87 18.41
N ALA A 24 2.50 -3.80 17.97
CA ALA A 24 1.22 -3.87 17.26
C ALA A 24 1.33 -4.70 15.97
N LYS A 25 2.42 -4.55 15.21
CA LYS A 25 2.70 -5.36 14.02
C LYS A 25 2.86 -6.85 14.35
N GLU A 26 3.62 -7.18 15.40
CA GLU A 26 3.77 -8.57 15.85
C GLU A 26 2.44 -9.17 16.30
N ASP A 27 1.66 -8.41 17.07
CA ASP A 27 0.34 -8.84 17.53
C ASP A 27 -0.60 -9.08 16.34
N LEU A 28 -0.67 -8.15 15.37
CA LEU A 28 -1.46 -8.31 14.15
C LEU A 28 -1.01 -9.51 13.31
N SER A 29 0.31 -9.69 13.16
CA SER A 29 0.88 -10.83 12.44
C SER A 29 0.44 -12.14 13.05
N ALA A 30 0.50 -12.26 14.38
CA ALA A 30 0.09 -13.47 15.09
C ALA A 30 -1.41 -13.77 14.87
N ILE A 31 -2.28 -12.76 14.98
CA ILE A 31 -3.72 -12.95 14.79
C ILE A 31 -4.02 -13.37 13.34
N MET A 32 -3.39 -12.72 12.35
CA MET A 32 -3.58 -13.07 10.94
C MET A 32 -3.08 -14.49 10.63
N GLU A 33 -1.95 -14.91 11.22
CA GLU A 33 -1.42 -16.27 11.07
C GLU A 33 -2.33 -17.31 11.73
N ASP A 34 -2.83 -17.05 12.93
CA ASP A 34 -3.76 -17.95 13.61
C ASP A 34 -5.04 -18.15 12.79
N HIS A 35 -5.63 -17.05 12.30
CA HIS A 35 -6.84 -17.11 11.49
C HIS A 35 -6.60 -17.81 10.14
N TYR A 36 -5.44 -17.59 9.53
CA TYR A 36 -5.01 -18.32 8.34
C TYR A 36 -4.95 -19.83 8.61
N HIS A 37 -4.29 -20.27 9.69
CA HIS A 37 -4.20 -21.69 10.03
C HIS A 37 -5.57 -22.31 10.32
N GLU A 38 -6.47 -21.55 10.95
CA GLU A 38 -7.84 -22.00 11.19
C GLU A 38 -8.56 -22.26 9.87
N LEU A 39 -8.46 -21.34 8.90
CA LEU A 39 -9.05 -21.49 7.57
C LEU A 39 -8.46 -22.67 6.79
N ILE A 40 -7.14 -22.88 6.88
CA ILE A 40 -6.48 -24.07 6.32
C ILE A 40 -7.01 -25.34 6.98
N SER A 41 -7.18 -25.34 8.31
CA SER A 41 -7.72 -26.49 9.05
C SER A 41 -9.19 -26.77 8.73
N GLN A 42 -9.95 -25.75 8.30
CA GLN A 42 -11.32 -25.92 7.78
C GLN A 42 -11.35 -26.49 6.36
N GLY A 43 -10.18 -26.69 5.72
CA GLY A 43 -10.05 -27.24 4.38
C GLY A 43 -10.06 -26.20 3.26
N LYS A 44 -9.93 -24.90 3.57
CA LYS A 44 -9.77 -23.86 2.54
C LYS A 44 -8.38 -23.92 1.91
N SER A 45 -8.29 -23.46 0.66
CA SER A 45 -7.01 -23.33 -0.02
C SER A 45 -6.18 -22.16 0.52
N GLU A 46 -4.87 -22.19 0.28
CA GLU A 46 -3.96 -21.13 0.71
C GLU A 46 -4.40 -19.74 0.23
N HIS A 47 -4.77 -19.65 -1.04
CA HIS A 47 -5.24 -18.41 -1.65
C HIS A 47 -6.56 -17.91 -1.06
N GLU A 48 -7.51 -18.81 -0.78
CA GLU A 48 -8.78 -18.45 -0.15
C GLU A 48 -8.58 -18.00 1.30
N ALA A 49 -7.72 -18.69 2.04
CA ALA A 49 -7.41 -18.34 3.42
C ALA A 49 -6.76 -16.95 3.49
N ILE A 50 -5.75 -16.69 2.65
CA ILE A 50 -5.09 -15.38 2.58
C ILE A 50 -6.10 -14.28 2.21
N GLY A 51 -6.93 -14.50 1.17
CA GLY A 51 -7.92 -13.52 0.74
C GLY A 51 -8.97 -13.24 1.82
N ALA A 52 -9.40 -14.27 2.55
CA ALA A 52 -10.35 -14.12 3.65
C ALA A 52 -9.74 -13.36 4.83
N VAL A 53 -8.51 -13.70 5.26
CA VAL A 53 -7.83 -12.97 6.35
C VAL A 53 -7.64 -11.51 5.99
N ILE A 54 -7.18 -11.20 4.77
CA ILE A 54 -7.02 -9.80 4.32
C ILE A 54 -8.36 -9.07 4.30
N SER A 55 -9.43 -9.73 3.82
CA SER A 55 -10.75 -9.11 3.76
C SER A 55 -11.41 -8.90 5.12
N GLU A 56 -11.12 -9.76 6.10
CA GLU A 56 -11.75 -9.71 7.43
C GLU A 56 -11.12 -8.64 8.32
N PHE A 57 -9.83 -8.38 8.15
CA PHE A 57 -9.11 -7.30 8.82
C PHE A 57 -9.41 -5.91 8.23
N GLY A 58 -10.08 -5.84 7.08
CA GLY A 58 -10.51 -4.59 6.45
C GLY A 58 -9.45 -3.96 5.54
N SER A 59 -9.72 -2.72 5.11
CA SER A 59 -8.78 -2.00 4.25
C SER A 59 -7.60 -1.48 5.05
N VAL A 60 -6.42 -1.51 4.43
CA VAL A 60 -5.16 -0.95 4.96
C VAL A 60 -5.37 0.44 5.58
N ASP A 61 -6.09 1.29 4.86
CA ASP A 61 -6.44 2.66 5.27
C ASP A 61 -7.27 2.74 6.55
N GLU A 62 -8.18 1.78 6.79
CA GLU A 62 -9.05 1.79 7.97
C GLU A 62 -8.28 1.46 9.25
N LEU A 63 -7.37 0.48 9.19
CA LEU A 63 -6.51 0.12 10.31
C LEU A 63 -5.51 1.24 10.65
N LEU A 64 -4.97 1.90 9.64
CA LEU A 64 -4.06 3.04 9.82
C LEU A 64 -4.77 4.26 10.42
N GLN A 65 -5.99 4.53 9.97
CA GLN A 65 -6.82 5.60 10.52
C GLN A 65 -7.20 5.33 11.99
N ALA A 66 -7.47 4.07 12.35
CA ALA A 66 -7.79 3.68 13.73
C ALA A 66 -6.60 3.79 14.70
N LEU A 67 -5.37 3.67 14.20
CA LEU A 67 -4.15 3.83 14.99
C LEU A 67 -3.79 5.31 15.26
N ASP A 68 -4.60 6.27 14.79
CA ASP A 68 -4.33 7.72 14.84
C ASP A 68 -2.95 8.08 14.25
N ILE A 69 -2.42 7.20 13.39
CA ILE A 69 -1.24 7.46 12.59
C ILE A 69 -1.77 8.26 11.40
N SER A 70 -2.17 9.51 11.66
CA SER A 70 -2.37 10.49 10.60
C SER A 70 -1.13 10.43 9.72
N SER A 71 -1.35 10.10 8.45
CA SER A 71 -0.33 10.15 7.42
C SER A 71 0.14 11.60 7.26
N GLU A 72 0.98 12.08 8.18
CA GLU A 72 1.82 13.26 7.99
C GLU A 72 3.07 12.92 7.15
N ALA A 73 3.10 11.73 6.53
CA ALA A 73 3.93 11.48 5.37
C ALA A 73 3.25 12.15 4.16
N SER A 74 3.55 13.44 4.00
CA SER A 74 3.66 14.19 2.73
C SER A 74 2.73 13.72 1.61
N GLN A 75 1.59 14.36 1.32
CA GLN A 75 1.55 15.66 0.63
C GLN A 75 2.90 16.08 0.00
N GLU A 76 3.48 15.21 -0.82
CA GLU A 76 4.04 15.69 -2.08
C GLU A 76 2.94 15.50 -3.12
N ASP A 77 2.05 16.49 -3.15
CA ASP A 77 1.39 16.90 -4.38
C ASP A 77 2.50 17.28 -5.39
N GLU A 78 3.20 16.29 -5.96
CA GLU A 78 3.81 16.48 -7.27
C GLU A 78 2.67 16.41 -8.28
N ASP A 79 2.06 17.58 -8.38
CA ASP A 79 1.22 18.08 -9.43
C ASP A 79 1.85 17.76 -10.81
N TRP A 80 1.66 16.55 -11.30
CA TRP A 80 1.87 16.19 -12.71
C TRP A 80 0.68 16.67 -13.57
N THR A 81 0.04 17.79 -13.22
CA THR A 81 -0.83 18.53 -14.13
C THR A 81 -0.11 19.65 -14.88
N ASP A 82 1.22 19.58 -15.00
CA ASP A 82 1.90 20.20 -16.15
C ASP A 82 1.71 19.30 -17.39
N ALA A 83 0.43 19.10 -17.74
CA ALA A 83 0.05 18.70 -19.07
C ALA A 83 0.49 19.83 -19.98
N LEU A 84 1.66 19.66 -20.61
CA LEU A 84 2.08 20.44 -21.77
C LEU A 84 0.84 20.63 -22.65
N SER A 85 0.33 21.86 -22.71
CA SER A 85 -0.85 22.13 -23.52
C SER A 85 -0.50 21.80 -24.97
N GLU A 86 -1.47 21.36 -25.77
CA GLU A 86 -1.29 21.04 -27.19
C GLU A 86 -0.61 22.17 -27.98
N GLU A 87 -0.62 23.40 -27.46
CA GLU A 87 0.03 24.58 -28.03
C GLU A 87 1.57 24.53 -27.93
N GLU A 88 2.15 23.97 -26.85
CA GLU A 88 3.61 23.85 -26.69
C GLU A 88 4.20 22.66 -27.46
N SER A 89 3.40 21.63 -27.75
CA SER A 89 3.86 20.48 -28.54
C SER A 89 4.18 20.83 -30.00
N PHE A 90 3.64 21.93 -30.54
CA PHE A 90 3.79 22.28 -31.96
C PHE A 90 5.08 23.07 -32.26
N ASP A 91 5.57 23.86 -31.30
CA ASP A 91 6.77 24.69 -31.47
C ASP A 91 8.06 23.85 -31.58
N TYR A 92 8.11 22.74 -30.83
CA TYR A 92 9.23 21.79 -30.87
C TYR A 92 9.40 21.13 -32.26
N TRP A 93 8.30 20.86 -32.97
CA TRP A 93 8.36 20.24 -34.30
C TRP A 93 8.67 21.22 -35.43
N GLN A 94 8.48 22.53 -35.25
CA GLN A 94 8.88 23.53 -36.24
C GLN A 94 10.37 23.88 -36.17
N THR A 95 10.97 23.84 -34.99
CA THR A 95 12.41 24.16 -34.81
C THR A 95 13.34 23.05 -35.34
N VAL A 96 12.89 21.79 -35.40
CA VAL A 96 13.72 20.64 -35.85
C VAL A 96 13.80 20.53 -37.39
N ARG A 97 13.19 21.44 -38.16
CA ARG A 97 13.23 21.41 -39.63
C ARG A 97 14.02 22.54 -40.29
N TYR A 98 14.97 23.12 -39.58
CA TYR A 98 15.98 24.01 -40.16
C TYR A 98 17.37 23.70 -39.59
N PHE A 99 17.89 22.52 -39.90
CA PHE A 99 19.33 22.36 -40.08
C PHE A 99 19.59 21.33 -41.18
N GLU A 100 19.94 21.88 -42.35
CA GLU A 100 20.51 21.32 -43.58
C GLU A 100 19.74 20.28 -44.41
#